data_AF-A0A7S2HGR4-F1
#
_entry.id   AF-A0A7S2HGR4-F1
#
_cell.length_a   1.000
_cell.length_b   1.000
_cell.length_c   1.000
_cell.angle_alpha   90.00
_cell.angle_beta   90.00
_cell.angle_gamma   90.00
#
_symmetry.space_group_name_H-M   'P 1'
#
loop_
_entity.id
_entity.type
_entity.pdbx_description
1 polymer ?
#
loop_
_entity_poly.entity_id
_entity_poly.type
_entity_poly.pdbx_seq_one_letter_code
_entity_poly.pdbx_strand_id
1 'polypeptide(L)'
;ASASAVLLKNKGGVLPLPRGQTVGLVGSACFRPHNIAPDGDWRAGDYYVVGGSGRVISPEVDVLSIAQALTAKGVSLVTSATDDVHDALSVADRVDILVACGGATSTESLDRPHLRLDQHVFLVGLADALAADPKPEKPPLVIAA
;
A
#
# COMPACT_ATOMS: atom_id res chain seq x y z
N ALA A 1 7.87 -11.19 9.38
CA ALA A 1 6.95 -10.13 8.90
C ALA A 1 5.48 -10.47 9.19
N SER A 2 4.91 -11.58 8.70
CA SER A 2 3.45 -11.82 8.79
C SER A 2 2.86 -11.82 10.19
N ALA A 3 3.57 -12.31 11.21
CA ALA A 3 3.12 -12.30 12.60
C ALA A 3 3.16 -10.90 13.26
N SER A 4 3.78 -9.92 12.62
CA SER A 4 3.85 -8.52 13.07
C SER A 4 2.75 -7.65 12.47
N ALA A 5 1.98 -8.18 11.50
CA ALA A 5 0.87 -7.46 10.89
C ALA A 5 -0.33 -7.43 11.85
N VAL A 6 -0.96 -6.25 11.96
CA VAL A 6 -2.13 -6.05 12.84
C VAL A 6 -3.36 -5.73 11.99
N LEU A 7 -4.39 -6.57 12.10
CA LEU A 7 -5.67 -6.35 11.43
C LEU A 7 -6.52 -5.36 12.23
N LEU A 8 -6.56 -4.10 11.80
CA LEU A 8 -7.30 -3.04 12.49
C LEU A 8 -8.82 -3.06 12.22
N LYS A 9 -9.22 -3.49 11.01
CA LYS A 9 -10.62 -3.51 10.59
C LYS A 9 -10.86 -4.60 9.55
N ASN A 10 -11.95 -5.35 9.70
CA ASN A 10 -12.37 -6.39 8.74
C ASN A 10 -13.90 -6.47 8.62
N LYS A 11 -14.53 -5.36 8.22
CA LYS A 11 -15.98 -5.31 8.03
C LYS A 11 -16.36 -6.20 6.84
N GLY A 12 -17.38 -7.04 7.01
CA GLY A 12 -17.86 -7.92 5.94
C GLY A 12 -16.98 -9.15 5.66
N GLY A 13 -15.93 -9.39 6.47
CA GLY A 13 -15.08 -10.57 6.32
C GLY A 13 -14.28 -10.60 5.01
N VAL A 14 -13.90 -9.42 4.49
CA VAL A 14 -13.16 -9.26 3.23
C VAL A 14 -11.80 -9.95 3.27
N LEU A 15 -11.16 -9.95 4.45
CA LEU A 15 -9.92 -10.69 4.69
C LEU A 15 -10.21 -11.99 5.45
N PRO A 16 -9.53 -13.11 5.10
CA PRO A 16 -8.52 -13.25 4.05
C PRO A 16 -9.11 -13.13 2.63
N LEU A 17 -8.30 -12.66 1.67
CA LEU A 17 -8.73 -12.48 0.28
C LEU A 17 -9.24 -13.81 -0.31
N PRO A 18 -10.48 -13.87 -0.82
CA PRO A 18 -11.01 -15.09 -1.43
C PRO A 18 -10.27 -15.43 -2.72
N ARG A 19 -10.15 -16.74 -3.01
CA ARG A 19 -9.50 -17.21 -4.24
C ARG A 19 -10.33 -16.87 -5.47
N GLY A 20 -9.65 -16.61 -6.59
CA GLY A 20 -10.28 -16.39 -7.89
C GLY A 20 -10.84 -14.98 -8.10
N GLN A 21 -10.71 -14.08 -7.11
CA GLN A 21 -11.10 -12.69 -7.26
C GLN A 21 -10.04 -11.87 -8.00
N THR A 22 -10.51 -10.89 -8.77
CA THR A 22 -9.68 -9.84 -9.37
C THR A 22 -9.45 -8.74 -8.34
N VAL A 23 -8.19 -8.43 -8.08
CA VAL A 23 -7.78 -7.43 -7.09
C VAL A 23 -7.28 -6.18 -7.79
N GLY A 24 -7.88 -5.05 -7.46
CA GLY A 24 -7.35 -3.73 -7.79
C GLY A 24 -6.25 -3.36 -6.82
N LEU A 25 -5.07 -2.98 -7.30
CA LEU A 25 -3.96 -2.51 -6.47
C LEU A 25 -3.62 -1.07 -6.83
N VAL A 26 -3.89 -0.14 -5.92
CA VAL A 26 -3.85 1.31 -6.18
C VAL A 26 -3.02 2.07 -5.15
N GLY A 27 -2.42 3.18 -5.59
CA GLY A 27 -1.56 4.00 -4.74
C GLY A 27 -0.09 3.67 -4.90
N SER A 28 0.74 4.71 -4.92
CA SER A 28 2.17 4.61 -5.20
C SER A 28 2.91 3.73 -4.20
N ALA A 29 2.45 3.70 -2.94
CA ALA A 29 3.05 2.91 -1.87
C ALA A 29 3.02 1.40 -2.14
N CYS A 30 2.01 0.88 -2.85
CA CYS A 30 1.92 -0.55 -3.16
C CYS A 30 3.07 -1.04 -4.05
N PHE A 31 3.68 -0.11 -4.79
CA PHE A 31 4.71 -0.38 -5.78
C PHE A 31 6.10 0.04 -5.32
N ARG A 32 6.23 0.66 -4.14
CA ARG A 32 7.55 1.10 -3.63
C ARG A 32 8.41 -0.10 -3.26
N PRO A 33 9.55 -0.32 -3.94
CA PRO A 33 10.51 -1.33 -3.51
C PRO A 33 11.26 -0.87 -2.26
N HIS A 34 11.91 -1.80 -1.58
CA HIS A 34 12.91 -1.46 -0.57
C HIS A 34 14.08 -0.74 -1.22
N ASN A 35 14.54 0.35 -0.61
CA ASN A 35 15.66 1.12 -1.14
C ASN A 35 16.99 0.50 -0.69
N ILE A 36 17.76 -0.06 -1.60
CA ILE A 36 19.03 -0.74 -1.23
C ILE A 36 20.23 0.20 -1.33
N ALA A 37 20.06 1.44 -1.83
CA ALA A 37 21.11 2.37 -2.22
C ALA A 37 22.32 2.39 -1.25
N PRO A 38 23.39 1.61 -1.52
CA PRO A 38 24.51 1.46 -0.61
C PRO A 38 25.39 2.70 -0.56
N ASP A 39 25.27 3.60 -1.54
CA ASP A 39 25.93 4.90 -1.56
C ASP A 39 24.90 6.05 -1.46
N GLY A 40 23.66 5.74 -1.09
CA GLY A 40 22.54 6.67 -1.00
C GLY A 40 22.48 7.44 0.32
N ASP A 41 21.44 8.26 0.48
CA ASP A 41 21.19 8.92 1.77
C ASP A 41 20.72 7.88 2.81
N TRP A 42 21.65 7.33 3.58
CA TRP A 42 21.35 6.38 4.67
C TRP A 42 20.41 6.94 5.73
N ARG A 43 20.28 8.26 5.84
CA ARG A 43 19.35 8.89 6.77
C ARG A 43 17.92 8.74 6.27
N ALA A 44 17.66 8.66 4.98
CA ALA A 44 16.30 8.48 4.49
C ALA A 44 15.80 7.06 4.81
N GLY A 45 14.63 6.94 5.43
CA GLY A 45 13.92 5.66 5.58
C GLY A 45 13.15 5.28 4.32
N ASP A 46 12.60 4.08 4.31
CA ASP A 46 11.56 3.66 3.36
C ASP A 46 10.43 2.92 4.14
N TYR A 47 9.47 2.32 3.43
CA TYR A 47 8.35 1.63 4.07
C TYR A 47 8.71 0.30 4.73
N TYR A 48 9.93 -0.17 4.59
CA TYR A 48 10.41 -1.45 5.14
C TYR A 48 11.44 -1.24 6.24
N VAL A 49 12.18 -0.12 6.22
CA VAL A 49 13.20 0.21 7.23
C VAL A 49 13.20 1.70 7.58
N VAL A 50 13.45 1.99 8.86
CA VAL A 50 13.74 3.36 9.33
C VAL A 50 15.14 3.76 8.86
N GLY A 51 15.32 5.04 8.52
CA GLY A 51 16.63 5.57 8.14
C GLY A 51 17.50 5.95 9.34
N GLY A 52 18.81 5.98 9.12
CA GLY A 52 19.82 6.25 10.15
C GLY A 52 20.76 5.06 10.42
N SER A 53 21.50 5.16 11.51
CA SER A 53 22.58 4.25 11.89
C SER A 53 22.14 2.80 12.15
N GLY A 54 20.86 2.58 12.46
CA GLY A 54 20.26 1.25 12.63
C GLY A 54 19.81 0.58 11.33
N ARG A 55 19.95 1.22 10.16
CA ARG A 55 19.52 0.67 8.87
C ARG A 55 20.41 -0.51 8.46
N VAL A 56 19.77 -1.63 8.10
CA VAL A 56 20.45 -2.80 7.50
C VAL A 56 20.07 -2.87 6.03
N ILE A 57 21.06 -3.14 5.18
CA ILE A 57 20.86 -3.37 3.75
C ILE A 57 20.51 -4.84 3.55
N SER A 58 19.27 -5.11 3.14
CA SER A 58 18.81 -6.46 2.79
C SER A 58 18.92 -6.69 1.28
N PRO A 59 19.19 -7.92 0.81
CA PRO A 59 19.11 -8.24 -0.60
C PRO A 59 17.72 -7.95 -1.19
N GLU A 60 17.69 -7.50 -2.44
CA GLU A 60 16.47 -7.08 -3.16
C GLU A 60 15.47 -8.23 -3.34
N VAL A 61 15.97 -9.46 -3.41
CA VAL A 61 15.16 -10.69 -3.48
C VAL A 61 14.41 -11.00 -2.18
N ASP A 62 14.85 -10.44 -1.05
CA ASP A 62 14.30 -10.75 0.27
C ASP A 62 13.21 -9.75 0.70
N VAL A 63 13.13 -8.57 0.07
CA VAL A 63 12.16 -7.51 0.42
C VAL A 63 11.36 -7.09 -0.80
N LEU A 64 10.20 -7.75 -0.96
CA LEU A 64 9.27 -7.49 -2.05
C LEU A 64 8.27 -6.39 -1.68
N SER A 65 7.93 -5.55 -2.65
CA SER A 65 6.74 -4.71 -2.56
C SER A 65 5.45 -5.53 -2.57
N ILE A 66 4.35 -4.92 -2.14
CA ILE A 66 3.03 -5.58 -2.16
C ILE A 66 2.69 -6.01 -3.59
N ALA A 67 2.94 -5.15 -4.58
CA ALA A 67 2.76 -5.47 -5.99
C ALA A 67 3.59 -6.67 -6.43
N GLN A 68 4.89 -6.71 -6.08
CA GLN A 68 5.77 -7.83 -6.40
C GLN A 68 5.30 -9.13 -5.73
N ALA A 69 4.93 -9.08 -4.46
CA ALA A 69 4.47 -10.23 -3.70
C ALA A 69 3.16 -10.82 -4.26
N LEU A 70 2.16 -9.99 -4.57
CA LEU A 70 0.89 -10.44 -5.15
C LEU A 70 1.09 -11.01 -6.57
N THR A 71 1.93 -10.37 -7.38
CA THR A 71 2.30 -10.86 -8.72
C THR A 71 2.98 -12.22 -8.64
N ALA A 72 3.96 -12.39 -7.75
CA ALA A 72 4.66 -13.66 -7.55
C ALA A 72 3.74 -14.79 -7.04
N LYS A 73 2.59 -14.44 -6.43
CA LYS A 73 1.55 -15.38 -6.00
C LYS A 73 0.50 -15.66 -7.07
N GLY A 74 0.59 -15.04 -8.25
CA GLY A 74 -0.34 -15.26 -9.36
C GLY A 74 -1.73 -14.66 -9.13
N VAL A 75 -1.83 -13.59 -8.33
CA VAL A 75 -3.10 -12.87 -8.13
C VAL A 75 -3.45 -12.11 -9.41
N SER A 76 -4.73 -12.15 -9.83
CA SER A 76 -5.22 -11.35 -10.95
C SER A 76 -5.29 -9.88 -10.54
N LEU A 77 -4.38 -9.05 -11.07
CA LEU A 77 -4.24 -7.64 -10.69
C LEU A 77 -4.68 -6.68 -11.78
N VAL A 78 -5.45 -5.65 -11.39
CA VAL A 78 -5.62 -4.41 -12.15
C VAL A 78 -4.95 -3.30 -11.33
N THR A 79 -4.06 -2.52 -11.93
CA THR A 79 -3.15 -1.67 -11.15
C THR A 79 -3.27 -0.19 -11.51
N SER A 80 -3.07 0.67 -10.51
CA SER A 80 -2.68 2.06 -10.70
C SER A 80 -1.57 2.42 -9.72
N ALA A 81 -0.39 2.80 -10.23
CA ALA A 81 0.75 3.16 -9.41
C ALA A 81 0.80 4.64 -9.01
N THR A 82 -0.27 5.40 -9.30
CA THR A 82 -0.40 6.81 -8.95
C THR A 82 -1.19 6.99 -7.66
N ASP A 83 -1.02 8.14 -7.01
CA ASP A 83 -1.84 8.58 -5.87
C ASP A 83 -3.00 9.47 -6.36
N ASP A 84 -3.54 9.16 -7.55
CA ASP A 84 -4.66 9.85 -8.16
C ASP A 84 -5.98 9.11 -7.90
N VAL A 85 -6.98 9.82 -7.39
CA VAL A 85 -8.28 9.23 -7.02
C VAL A 85 -9.06 8.78 -8.25
N HIS A 86 -8.98 9.51 -9.37
CA HIS A 86 -9.72 9.16 -10.59
C HIS A 86 -9.17 7.89 -11.25
N ASP A 87 -7.85 7.75 -11.29
CA ASP A 87 -7.20 6.52 -11.73
C ASP A 87 -7.61 5.33 -10.85
N ALA A 88 -7.63 5.51 -9.53
CA ALA A 88 -8.02 4.47 -8.59
C ALA A 88 -9.50 4.05 -8.73
N LEU A 89 -10.40 5.00 -8.96
CA LEU A 89 -11.82 4.72 -9.23
C LEU A 89 -12.01 3.95 -10.54
N SER A 90 -11.23 4.28 -11.57
CA SER A 90 -11.24 3.55 -12.85
C SER A 90 -10.80 2.09 -12.69
N VAL A 91 -9.89 1.82 -11.76
CA VAL A 91 -9.53 0.45 -11.35
C VAL A 91 -10.66 -0.19 -10.56
N ALA A 92 -11.26 0.53 -9.61
CA ALA A 92 -12.34 0.03 -8.75
C ALA A 92 -13.54 -0.52 -9.55
N ASP A 93 -13.86 0.11 -10.68
CA ASP A 93 -14.96 -0.30 -11.57
C ASP A 93 -14.76 -1.67 -12.24
N ARG A 94 -13.57 -2.28 -12.13
CA ARG A 94 -13.16 -3.46 -12.90
C ARG A 94 -12.73 -4.65 -12.03
N VAL A 95 -12.88 -4.55 -10.72
CA VAL A 95 -12.30 -5.49 -9.76
C VAL A 95 -13.31 -5.87 -8.70
N ASP A 96 -13.06 -7.03 -8.08
CA ASP A 96 -13.91 -7.54 -7.01
C ASP A 96 -13.48 -6.98 -5.65
N ILE A 97 -12.18 -6.74 -5.44
CA ILE A 97 -11.61 -6.16 -4.21
C ILE A 97 -10.63 -5.06 -4.60
N LEU A 98 -10.66 -3.93 -3.88
CA LEU A 98 -9.70 -2.84 -4.06
C LEU A 98 -8.75 -2.79 -2.86
N VAL A 99 -7.45 -2.87 -3.12
CA VAL A 99 -6.37 -2.70 -2.15
C VAL A 99 -5.66 -1.38 -2.44
N ALA A 100 -5.72 -0.47 -1.49
CA ALA A 100 -4.96 0.78 -1.52
C ALA A 100 -3.84 0.73 -0.47
N CYS A 101 -2.65 1.22 -0.81
CA CYS A 101 -1.53 1.24 0.14
C CYS A 101 -1.16 2.65 0.59
N GLY A 102 -0.74 2.75 1.85
CA GLY A 102 -0.06 3.92 2.38
C GLY A 102 1.11 3.49 3.26
N GLY A 103 1.85 4.46 3.77
CA GLY A 103 2.89 4.22 4.76
C GLY A 103 3.29 5.51 5.42
N ALA A 104 4.27 5.45 6.32
CA ALA A 104 4.93 6.63 6.83
C ALA A 104 6.41 6.33 7.01
N THR A 105 7.25 7.29 6.61
CA THR A 105 8.70 7.18 6.80
C THR A 105 9.19 8.09 7.93
N SER A 106 10.34 7.75 8.49
CA SER A 106 11.05 8.56 9.48
C SER A 106 12.56 8.31 9.39
N THR A 107 13.33 9.19 10.02
CA THR A 107 14.80 9.09 10.12
C THR A 107 15.25 9.32 11.56
N GLU A 108 16.46 8.86 11.89
CA GLU A 108 17.09 9.01 13.20
C GLU A 108 17.21 10.47 13.67
N SER A 109 17.48 11.42 12.76
CA SER A 109 17.79 12.81 13.14
C SER A 109 16.66 13.82 12.91
N LEU A 110 15.52 13.39 12.36
CA LEU A 110 14.39 14.26 12.05
C LEU A 110 13.09 13.55 12.42
N ASP A 111 12.41 14.11 13.41
CA ASP A 111 11.07 13.69 13.78
C ASP A 111 10.09 14.02 12.65
N ARG A 112 9.03 13.21 12.56
CA ARG A 112 7.94 13.50 11.63
C ARG A 112 7.22 14.78 12.05
N PRO A 113 6.92 15.69 11.12
CA PRO A 113 6.16 16.91 11.44
C PRO A 113 4.68 16.62 11.77
N HIS A 114 4.18 15.42 11.44
CA HIS A 114 2.81 14.98 11.68
C HIS A 114 2.66 13.47 11.67
N LEU A 115 1.52 12.98 12.16
CA LEU A 115 1.17 11.56 12.20
C LEU A 115 0.49 11.03 10.92
N ARG A 116 0.20 11.90 9.94
CA ARG A 116 -0.41 11.48 8.66
C ARG A 116 0.49 10.52 7.89
N LEU A 117 -0.12 9.57 7.20
CA LEU A 117 0.54 8.75 6.19
C LEU A 117 1.01 9.62 5.03
N ASP A 118 2.03 9.16 4.32
CA ASP A 118 2.61 9.84 3.17
C ASP A 118 1.56 9.97 2.04
N GLN A 119 0.65 9.00 1.92
CA GLN A 119 -0.48 8.97 0.97
C GLN A 119 -1.80 9.45 1.59
N HIS A 120 -1.78 10.19 2.71
CA HIS A 120 -2.99 10.53 3.47
C HIS A 120 -4.08 11.20 2.63
N VAL A 121 -3.73 12.19 1.81
CA VAL A 121 -4.71 12.92 0.97
C VAL A 121 -5.38 11.98 -0.02
N PHE A 122 -4.61 11.11 -0.66
CA PHE A 122 -5.11 10.11 -1.60
C PHE A 122 -6.04 9.10 -0.94
N LEU A 123 -5.63 8.50 0.20
CA LEU A 123 -6.41 7.48 0.88
C LEU A 123 -7.74 8.02 1.42
N VAL A 124 -7.74 9.24 1.98
CA VAL A 124 -8.98 9.90 2.43
C VAL A 124 -9.87 10.24 1.24
N GLY A 125 -9.31 10.86 0.19
CA GLY A 125 -10.08 11.21 -1.01
C GLY A 125 -10.69 9.98 -1.71
N LEU A 126 -9.96 8.87 -1.79
CA LEU A 126 -10.46 7.62 -2.34
C LEU A 126 -11.59 7.03 -1.48
N ALA A 127 -11.43 7.02 -0.16
CA ALA A 127 -12.46 6.53 0.75
C ALA A 127 -13.74 7.37 0.66
N ASP A 128 -13.62 8.70 0.61
CA ASP A 128 -14.74 9.62 0.48
C ASP A 128 -15.45 9.45 -0.87
N ALA A 129 -14.71 9.33 -1.97
CA ALA A 129 -15.28 9.09 -3.30
C ALA A 129 -16.03 7.74 -3.37
N LEU A 130 -15.44 6.68 -2.81
CA LEU A 130 -16.09 5.37 -2.69
C LEU A 130 -17.27 5.36 -1.71
N ALA A 131 -17.36 6.31 -0.78
CA ALA A 131 -18.55 6.47 0.07
C ALA A 131 -19.66 7.25 -0.65
N ALA A 132 -19.30 8.25 -1.46
CA ALA A 132 -20.24 9.16 -2.12
C ALA A 132 -20.86 8.60 -3.41
N ASP A 133 -20.18 7.70 -4.12
CA ASP A 133 -20.69 7.22 -5.41
C ASP A 133 -22.01 6.40 -5.24
N PRO A 134 -23.06 6.67 -6.04
CA PRO A 134 -24.38 6.04 -5.89
C PRO A 134 -24.46 4.58 -6.40
N LYS A 135 -23.39 4.02 -7.00
CA LYS A 135 -23.41 2.63 -7.51
C LYS A 135 -23.70 1.60 -6.39
N PRO A 136 -24.58 0.61 -6.64
CA PRO A 136 -25.03 -0.35 -5.64
C PRO A 136 -23.98 -1.42 -5.28
N GLU A 137 -23.06 -1.74 -6.20
CA GLU A 137 -22.00 -2.73 -5.99
C GLU A 137 -20.65 -2.07 -6.20
N LYS A 138 -19.93 -1.81 -5.10
CA LYS A 138 -18.54 -1.36 -5.13
C LYS A 138 -17.66 -2.44 -4.53
N PRO A 139 -16.42 -2.59 -5.02
CA PRO A 139 -15.49 -3.49 -4.38
C PRO A 139 -15.24 -3.02 -2.94
N PRO A 140 -15.19 -3.94 -1.95
CA PRO A 140 -14.68 -3.61 -0.63
C PRO A 140 -13.26 -3.03 -0.72
N LEU A 141 -13.03 -1.95 0.01
CA LEU A 141 -11.73 -1.32 0.15
C LEU A 141 -10.93 -1.94 1.31
N VAL A 142 -9.71 -2.39 1.00
CA VAL A 142 -8.67 -2.78 1.95
C VAL A 142 -7.58 -1.72 1.92
N ILE A 143 -7.21 -1.18 3.08
CA ILE A 143 -6.07 -0.27 3.21
C ILE A 143 -4.92 -1.05 3.85
N ALA A 144 -3.79 -1.14 3.16
CA ALA A 144 -2.56 -1.75 3.66
C ALA A 144 -1.53 -0.66 3.97
N ALA A 145 -0.94 -0.69 5.17
CA ALA A 145 0.10 0.23 5.61
C ALA A 145 1.10 -0.46 6.53
#